data_AF-A0A7C5MS84-F1
#
_entry.id   AF-A0A7C5MS84-F1
#
_cell.length_a   1.000
_cell.length_b   1.000
_cell.length_c   1.000
_cell.angle_alpha   90.00
_cell.angle_beta   90.00
_cell.angle_gamma   90.00
#
_symmetry.space_group_name_H-M   'P 1'
#
loop_
_entity.id
_entity.type
_entity.pdbx_description
1 polymer ?
#
loop_
_entity_poly.entity_id
_entity_poly.type
_entity_poly.pdbx_seq_one_letter_code
_entity_poly.pdbx_strand_id
1 'polypeptide(L)'
;MLPQMLLGQPARDLALTHARLHARTLAAPKMLGRGYQQKGHLMAATYIAEQFKLLGLAPVKWDNPSQNEYFQDFRLSLNLVNGKPNLVLGEQVMEIGEDYIVKANSGRGEILDAKVCDLGYGLPENFNKSFKGKIVLFRAGLPERITK
;
A
#
# COMPACT_ATOMS: atom_id res chain seq x y z
N MET A 1 23.89 -18.03 17.55
CA MET A 1 23.88 -17.75 19.00
C MET A 1 22.48 -17.28 19.37
N LEU A 2 21.65 -18.15 19.95
CA LEU A 2 20.30 -17.77 20.39
C LEU A 2 20.43 -16.76 21.55
N PRO A 3 19.63 -15.67 21.59
CA PRO A 3 19.55 -14.85 22.77
C PRO A 3 19.00 -15.70 23.92
N GLN A 4 19.70 -15.72 25.05
CA GLN A 4 19.20 -16.31 26.29
C GLN A 4 17.81 -15.74 26.60
N MET A 5 16.81 -16.63 26.59
CA MET A 5 15.47 -16.32 27.08
C MET A 5 15.59 -15.97 28.57
N LEU A 6 15.43 -14.69 28.89
CA LEU A 6 15.29 -14.22 30.25
C LEU A 6 13.92 -14.71 30.77
N LEU A 7 13.94 -15.79 31.54
CA LEU A 7 12.79 -16.29 32.31
C LEU A 7 12.32 -15.18 33.27
N GLY A 8 11.18 -14.54 32.98
CA GLY A 8 10.55 -13.62 33.94
C GLY A 8 9.64 -12.51 33.42
N GLN A 9 9.49 -12.29 32.11
CA GLN A 9 8.53 -11.27 31.64
C GLN A 9 7.10 -11.82 31.59
N PRO A 10 6.07 -11.07 32.06
CA PRO A 10 4.69 -11.48 31.93
C PRO A 10 4.33 -11.66 30.45
N ALA A 11 3.55 -12.68 30.12
CA ALA A 11 3.28 -13.10 28.73
C ALA A 11 2.83 -11.96 27.80
N ARG A 12 2.13 -10.94 28.34
CA ARG A 12 1.71 -9.75 27.60
C ARG A 12 2.88 -8.84 27.19
N ASP A 13 3.90 -8.71 28.03
CA ASP A 13 5.08 -7.88 27.78
C ASP A 13 6.02 -8.52 26.75
N LEU A 14 6.13 -9.85 26.80
CA LEU A 14 6.85 -10.62 25.79
C LEU A 14 6.19 -10.53 24.40
N ALA A 15 4.86 -10.68 24.35
CA ALA A 15 4.10 -10.57 23.11
C ALA A 15 4.25 -9.17 22.46
N LEU A 16 4.15 -8.10 23.26
CA LEU A 16 4.37 -6.73 22.78
C LEU A 16 5.80 -6.50 22.32
N THR A 17 6.78 -7.10 23.00
CA THR A 17 8.19 -7.03 22.63
C THR A 17 8.45 -7.68 21.27
N HIS A 18 7.94 -8.89 21.05
CA HIS A 18 8.03 -9.57 19.77
C HIS A 18 7.29 -8.81 18.65
N ALA A 19 6.08 -8.31 18.92
CA ALA A 19 5.33 -7.52 17.96
C ALA A 19 6.12 -6.28 17.50
N ARG A 20 6.74 -5.55 18.44
CA ARG A 20 7.61 -4.40 18.13
C ARG A 20 8.84 -4.81 17.32
N LEU A 21 9.50 -5.92 17.67
CA LEU A 21 10.65 -6.44 16.95
C LEU A 21 10.30 -6.76 15.49
N HIS A 22 9.21 -7.50 15.26
CA HIS A 22 8.78 -7.87 13.92
C HIS A 22 8.36 -6.65 13.11
N ALA A 23 7.58 -5.72 13.71
CA ALA A 23 7.18 -4.49 13.06
C ALA A 23 8.38 -3.64 12.63
N ARG A 24 9.36 -3.45 13.52
CA ARG A 24 10.61 -2.73 13.21
C ARG A 24 11.40 -3.42 12.09
N THR A 25 11.49 -4.75 12.14
CA THR A 25 12.23 -5.51 11.13
C THR A 25 11.57 -5.40 9.76
N LEU A 26 10.26 -5.62 9.69
CA LEU A 26 9.46 -5.54 8.46
C LEU A 26 9.37 -4.12 7.89
N ALA A 27 9.52 -3.09 8.73
CA ALA A 27 9.54 -1.68 8.33
C ALA A 27 10.95 -1.10 8.12
N ALA A 28 12.00 -1.89 8.31
CA ALA A 28 13.36 -1.42 8.11
C ALA A 28 13.64 -1.11 6.62
N PRO A 29 14.55 -0.16 6.30
CA PRO A 29 14.92 0.15 4.92
C PRO A 29 15.34 -1.07 4.09
N LYS A 30 16.01 -2.04 4.72
CA LYS A 30 16.40 -3.31 4.09
C LYS A 30 15.24 -4.16 3.56
N MET A 31 14.00 -3.91 4.02
CA MET A 31 12.80 -4.60 3.54
C MET A 31 12.12 -3.88 2.36
N LEU A 32 12.73 -2.79 1.87
CA LEU A 32 12.34 -2.10 0.63
C LEU A 32 10.84 -1.74 0.58
N GLY A 33 10.30 -1.29 1.73
CA GLY A 33 8.91 -0.88 1.85
C GLY A 33 7.87 -1.99 1.71
N ARG A 34 8.28 -3.27 1.63
CA ARG A 34 7.41 -4.45 1.43
C ARG A 34 6.58 -4.40 0.14
N GLY A 35 6.97 -3.54 -0.80
CA GLY A 35 6.29 -3.38 -2.08
C GLY A 35 6.56 -4.53 -3.04
N TYR A 36 5.75 -4.61 -4.10
CA TYR A 36 6.01 -5.54 -5.20
C TYR A 36 7.28 -5.16 -5.98
N GLN A 37 7.60 -3.86 -6.03
CA GLN A 37 8.85 -3.35 -6.60
C GLN A 37 10.07 -3.84 -5.78
N GLN A 38 11.16 -4.15 -6.48
CA GLN A 38 12.42 -4.63 -5.89
C GLN A 38 12.30 -5.89 -5.01
N LYS A 39 11.21 -6.66 -5.15
CA LYS A 39 10.96 -7.90 -4.40
C LYS A 39 10.81 -7.72 -2.87
N GLY A 40 10.50 -6.51 -2.38
CA GLY A 40 10.32 -6.25 -0.94
C GLY A 40 9.26 -7.14 -0.28
N HIS A 41 8.14 -7.37 -0.97
CA HIS A 41 7.10 -8.33 -0.56
C HIS A 41 7.62 -9.77 -0.40
N LEU A 42 8.49 -10.25 -1.29
CA LEU A 42 9.09 -11.59 -1.18
C LEU A 42 10.04 -11.66 0.02
N MET A 43 10.85 -10.63 0.26
CA MET A 43 11.73 -10.57 1.42
C MET A 43 10.93 -10.62 2.73
N ALA A 44 9.81 -9.89 2.80
CA ALA A 44 8.92 -9.92 3.94
C ALA A 44 8.28 -11.31 4.13
N ALA A 45 7.83 -11.95 3.05
CA ALA A 45 7.27 -13.30 3.10
C ALA A 45 8.31 -14.32 3.61
N THR A 46 9.55 -14.27 3.09
CA THR A 46 10.64 -15.13 3.56
C THR A 46 10.92 -14.93 5.04
N TYR A 47 11.03 -13.67 5.50
CA TYR A 47 11.24 -13.37 6.92
C TYR A 47 10.15 -13.96 7.80
N ILE A 48 8.88 -13.80 7.44
CA ILE A 48 7.74 -14.34 8.20
C ILE A 48 7.79 -15.87 8.26
N ALA A 49 8.06 -16.52 7.12
CA ALA A 49 8.20 -17.98 7.06
C ALA A 49 9.35 -18.49 7.97
N GLU A 50 10.48 -17.79 8.01
CA GLU A 50 11.57 -18.10 8.93
C GLU A 50 11.17 -17.96 10.41
N GLN A 51 10.41 -16.91 10.76
CA GLN A 51 9.90 -16.76 12.13
C GLN A 51 8.96 -17.91 12.51
N PHE A 52 8.09 -18.35 11.59
CA PHE A 52 7.21 -19.50 11.83
C PHE A 52 7.99 -20.80 12.03
N LYS A 53 9.03 -21.04 11.21
CA LYS A 53 9.93 -22.19 11.38
C LYS A 53 10.62 -22.17 12.75
N LEU A 54 11.14 -21.02 13.18
CA LEU A 54 11.80 -20.87 14.48
C LEU A 54 10.86 -21.13 15.66
N LEU A 55 9.57 -20.84 15.50
CA LEU A 55 8.54 -21.12 16.50
C LEU A 55 8.04 -22.58 16.48
N GLY A 56 8.52 -23.40 15.54
CA GLY A 56 8.08 -24.79 15.38
C GLY A 56 6.66 -24.93 14.84
N LEU A 57 6.13 -23.90 14.16
CA LEU A 57 4.82 -23.98 13.53
C LEU A 57 4.86 -24.94 12.34
N ALA A 58 3.87 -25.80 12.25
CA ALA A 58 3.73 -26.67 11.09
C ALA A 58 3.36 -25.86 9.84
N PRO A 59 3.92 -26.20 8.67
CA PRO A 59 3.53 -25.59 7.43
C PRO A 59 2.11 -25.99 7.01
N VAL A 60 1.55 -25.25 6.06
CA VAL A 60 0.26 -25.61 5.46
C VAL A 60 0.50 -26.76 4.49
N LYS A 61 -0.33 -27.81 4.59
CA LYS A 61 -0.33 -28.90 3.62
C LYS A 61 -1.18 -28.50 2.43
N TRP A 62 -0.57 -28.52 1.26
CA TRP A 62 -1.22 -28.20 0.00
C TRP A 62 -1.46 -29.46 -0.81
N ASP A 63 -2.58 -29.53 -1.53
CA ASP A 63 -2.88 -30.64 -2.44
C ASP A 63 -1.97 -30.65 -3.68
N ASN A 64 -1.36 -29.50 -4.00
CA ASN A 64 -0.46 -29.35 -5.14
C ASN A 64 1.02 -29.51 -4.71
N PRO A 65 1.78 -30.48 -5.26
CA PRO A 65 3.18 -30.71 -4.92
C PRO A 65 4.13 -29.57 -5.35
N SER A 66 3.66 -28.60 -6.13
CA SER A 66 4.44 -27.42 -6.54
C SER A 66 4.36 -26.27 -5.53
N GLN A 67 3.51 -26.36 -4.51
CA GLN A 67 3.37 -25.33 -3.49
C GLN A 67 4.36 -25.55 -2.36
N ASN A 68 5.06 -24.48 -2.00
CA ASN A 68 6.08 -24.51 -0.96
C ASN A 68 5.40 -24.41 0.42
N GLU A 69 5.81 -25.23 1.37
CA GLU A 69 5.19 -25.49 2.68
C GLU A 69 4.66 -24.26 3.46
N TYR A 70 5.37 -23.13 3.40
CA TYR A 70 5.01 -21.89 4.12
C TYR A 70 4.41 -20.79 3.22
N PHE A 71 4.23 -21.08 1.93
CA PHE A 71 3.86 -20.09 0.92
C PHE A 71 2.65 -20.55 0.10
N GLN A 72 1.77 -19.60 -0.20
CA GLN A 72 0.70 -19.78 -1.16
C GLN A 72 0.92 -18.81 -2.31
N ASP A 73 1.29 -19.34 -3.47
CA ASP A 73 1.52 -18.51 -4.65
C ASP A 73 0.20 -18.09 -5.29
N PHE A 74 0.11 -16.81 -5.66
CA PHE A 74 -1.00 -16.24 -6.42
C PHE A 74 -0.49 -15.19 -7.41
N ARG A 75 -1.28 -14.93 -8.45
CA ARG A 75 -0.96 -13.89 -9.45
C ARG A 75 -1.62 -12.58 -9.04
N LEU A 76 -0.86 -11.49 -9.11
CA LEU A 76 -1.36 -10.13 -8.89
C LEU A 76 -1.22 -9.33 -10.18
N SER A 77 -2.25 -8.60 -10.58
CA SER A 77 -2.13 -7.56 -11.60
C SER A 77 -1.39 -6.37 -11.00
N LEU A 78 -0.25 -6.02 -11.58
CA LEU A 78 0.51 -4.84 -11.17
C LEU A 78 0.03 -3.63 -11.96
N ASN A 79 -0.28 -2.52 -11.27
CA ASN A 79 -0.34 -1.21 -11.93
C ASN A 79 1.00 -0.51 -11.74
N LEU A 80 1.72 -0.31 -12.84
CA LEU A 80 2.96 0.43 -12.88
C LEU A 80 2.69 1.78 -13.56
N VAL A 81 2.92 2.86 -12.83
CA VAL A 81 2.95 4.22 -13.40
C VAL A 81 4.28 4.34 -14.14
N ASN A 82 4.28 3.96 -15.41
CA ASN A 82 5.44 4.02 -16.28
C ASN A 82 5.53 5.40 -16.95
N GLY A 83 6.75 5.94 -17.05
CA GLY A 83 7.02 7.25 -17.65
C GLY A 83 7.08 8.38 -16.60
N LYS A 84 7.08 9.62 -17.08
CA LYS A 84 7.07 10.82 -16.24
C LYS A 84 5.70 11.50 -16.40
N PRO A 85 4.71 11.18 -15.53
CA PRO A 85 3.46 11.92 -15.55
C PRO A 85 3.77 13.40 -15.30
N ASN A 86 3.15 14.28 -16.06
CA ASN A 86 3.32 15.71 -15.93
C ASN A 86 1.99 16.31 -15.46
N LEU A 87 2.03 17.07 -14.38
CA LEU A 87 0.89 17.83 -13.88
C LEU A 87 1.34 19.28 -13.71
N VAL A 88 0.63 20.19 -14.35
CA VAL A 88 0.89 21.63 -14.28
C VAL A 88 -0.38 22.32 -13.78
N LEU A 89 -0.24 23.11 -12.73
CA LEU A 89 -1.33 23.90 -12.15
C LEU A 89 -0.99 25.39 -12.31
N GLY A 90 -1.65 26.06 -13.26
CA GLY A 90 -1.27 27.43 -13.64
C GLY A 90 0.15 27.45 -14.20
N GLU A 91 1.07 28.13 -13.52
CA GLU A 91 2.48 28.23 -13.90
C GLU A 91 3.38 27.22 -13.16
N GLN A 92 2.83 26.46 -12.20
CA GLN A 92 3.61 25.55 -11.37
C GLN A 92 3.62 24.13 -11.96
N VAL A 93 4.83 23.60 -12.21
CA VAL A 93 5.03 22.18 -12.50
C VAL A 93 5.07 21.43 -11.17
N MET A 94 4.23 20.40 -11.05
CA MET A 94 4.10 19.61 -9.83
C MET A 94 5.09 18.43 -9.83
N GLU A 95 5.72 18.16 -8.70
CA GLU A 95 6.65 17.04 -8.53
C GLU A 95 5.92 15.80 -8.00
N ILE A 96 6.04 14.67 -8.72
CA ILE A 96 5.46 13.39 -8.28
C ILE A 96 6.18 12.87 -7.04
N GLY A 97 5.41 12.40 -6.05
CA GLY A 97 5.92 11.88 -4.79
C GLY A 97 6.08 12.94 -3.71
N GLU A 98 6.26 14.20 -4.11
CA GLU A 98 6.32 15.37 -3.21
C GLU A 98 4.98 16.11 -3.18
N ASP A 99 4.53 16.60 -4.33
CA ASP A 99 3.29 17.38 -4.43
C ASP A 99 2.04 16.50 -4.65
N TYR A 100 2.20 15.36 -5.32
CA TYR A 100 1.07 14.46 -5.62
C TYR A 100 1.48 13.00 -5.80
N ILE A 101 0.50 12.11 -5.62
CA ILE A 101 0.63 10.67 -5.85
C ILE A 101 -0.42 10.22 -6.86
N VAL A 102 0.00 9.50 -7.89
CA VAL A 102 -0.90 8.90 -8.88
C VAL A 102 -1.61 7.69 -8.25
N LYS A 103 -2.95 7.62 -8.40
CA LYS A 103 -3.72 6.50 -7.85
C LYS A 103 -3.54 5.24 -8.69
N ALA A 104 -3.59 4.08 -8.03
CA ALA A 104 -3.40 2.77 -8.66
C ALA A 104 -4.52 2.37 -9.64
N ASN A 105 -5.55 3.19 -9.84
CA ASN A 105 -6.60 2.99 -10.84
C ASN A 105 -6.57 4.06 -11.96
N SER A 106 -5.53 4.89 -12.01
CA SER A 106 -5.36 5.89 -13.07
C SER A 106 -5.04 5.23 -14.41
N GLY A 107 -5.77 5.64 -15.46
CA GLY A 107 -5.50 5.28 -16.85
C GLY A 107 -4.54 6.26 -17.54
N ARG A 108 -4.25 6.01 -18.82
CA ARG A 108 -3.53 6.97 -19.68
C ARG A 108 -4.50 8.04 -20.16
N GLY A 109 -4.06 9.28 -20.17
CA GLY A 109 -4.81 10.41 -20.69
C GLY A 109 -3.96 11.67 -20.73
N GLU A 110 -4.36 12.60 -21.59
CA GLU A 110 -3.76 13.92 -21.71
C GLU A 110 -4.90 14.93 -21.80
N ILE A 111 -4.77 16.03 -21.08
CA ILE A 111 -5.66 17.17 -21.17
C ILE A 111 -4.85 18.44 -20.90
N LEU A 112 -4.99 19.43 -21.77
CA LEU A 112 -4.31 20.72 -21.70
C LEU A 112 -5.34 21.83 -21.51
N ASP A 113 -4.95 22.89 -20.80
CA ASP A 113 -5.74 24.12 -20.61
C ASP A 113 -7.19 23.89 -20.13
N ALA A 114 -7.40 22.82 -19.36
CA ALA A 114 -8.73 22.46 -18.88
C ALA A 114 -9.13 23.23 -17.63
N LYS A 115 -10.40 23.65 -17.60
CA LYS A 115 -11.00 24.23 -16.40
C LYS A 115 -11.16 23.16 -15.32
N VAL A 116 -10.88 23.54 -14.08
CA VAL A 116 -11.16 22.72 -12.90
C VAL A 116 -12.62 22.90 -12.48
N CYS A 117 -13.31 21.80 -12.21
CA CYS A 117 -14.64 21.76 -11.63
C CYS A 117 -14.56 21.14 -10.24
N ASP A 118 -14.76 21.95 -9.19
CA ASP A 118 -14.84 21.44 -7.81
C ASP A 118 -16.19 20.76 -7.57
N LEU A 119 -16.13 19.50 -7.17
CA LEU A 119 -17.25 18.61 -6.87
C LEU A 119 -17.43 18.34 -5.37
N GLY A 120 -16.72 19.08 -4.51
CA GLY A 120 -16.82 18.90 -3.07
C GLY A 120 -16.22 17.56 -2.66
N TYR A 121 -17.08 16.68 -2.14
CA TYR A 121 -16.75 15.30 -1.75
C TYR A 121 -17.19 14.24 -2.78
N GLY A 122 -17.59 14.66 -3.99
CA GLY A 122 -18.01 13.72 -5.03
C GLY A 122 -19.35 13.04 -4.77
N LEU A 123 -20.25 13.69 -4.02
CA LEU A 123 -21.57 13.17 -3.71
C LEU A 123 -22.52 13.25 -4.95
N PRO A 124 -23.41 12.26 -5.16
CA PRO A 124 -24.25 12.17 -6.36
C PRO A 124 -25.10 13.42 -6.66
N GLU A 125 -25.58 14.12 -5.64
CA GLU A 125 -26.36 15.36 -5.76
C GLU A 125 -25.59 16.47 -6.49
N ASN A 126 -24.26 16.42 -6.50
CA ASN A 126 -23.41 17.39 -7.19
C ASN A 126 -23.15 17.03 -8.66
N PHE A 127 -23.69 15.90 -9.17
CA PHE A 127 -23.44 15.40 -10.52
C PHE A 127 -24.37 16.04 -11.57
N ASN A 128 -25.17 17.02 -11.17
CA ASN A 128 -26.02 17.83 -12.05
C ASN A 128 -25.24 18.82 -12.95
N LYS A 129 -23.90 18.79 -12.92
CA LYS A 129 -23.00 19.67 -13.69
C LYS A 129 -22.44 18.94 -14.92
N SER A 130 -22.09 19.69 -15.98
CA SER A 130 -21.36 19.15 -17.12
C SER A 130 -19.84 19.11 -16.86
N PHE A 131 -19.25 17.92 -17.02
CA PHE A 131 -17.82 17.64 -16.79
C PHE A 131 -17.00 17.44 -18.07
N LYS A 132 -17.64 17.44 -19.25
CA LYS A 132 -16.95 17.20 -20.52
C LYS A 132 -15.85 18.24 -20.74
N GLY A 133 -14.61 17.77 -20.96
CA GLY A 133 -13.44 18.63 -21.19
C GLY A 133 -12.93 19.38 -19.95
N LYS A 134 -13.31 18.94 -18.74
CA LYS A 134 -12.90 19.56 -17.48
C LYS A 134 -12.13 18.57 -16.62
N ILE A 135 -11.25 19.08 -15.77
CA ILE A 135 -10.64 18.31 -14.68
C ILE A 135 -11.57 18.41 -13.48
N VAL A 136 -11.91 17.27 -12.86
CA VAL A 136 -12.76 17.25 -11.67
C VAL A 136 -11.89 17.17 -10.42
N LEU A 137 -12.10 18.12 -9.50
CA LEU A 137 -11.48 18.13 -8.18
C LEU A 137 -12.50 17.65 -7.14
N PHE A 138 -12.10 16.72 -6.28
CA PHE A 138 -12.90 16.27 -5.16
C PHE A 138 -12.00 15.89 -3.97
N ARG A 139 -12.58 15.98 -2.78
CA ARG A 139 -11.94 15.65 -1.50
C ARG A 139 -12.15 14.17 -1.20
N ALA A 140 -11.10 13.49 -0.75
CA ALA A 140 -11.22 12.11 -0.31
C ALA A 140 -11.98 12.04 1.02
N GLY A 141 -12.91 11.09 1.14
CA GLY A 141 -13.74 10.88 2.33
C GLY A 141 -15.13 11.48 2.21
N LEU A 142 -15.78 11.65 3.37
CA LEU A 142 -17.12 12.23 3.48
C LEU A 142 -17.04 13.59 4.19
N PRO A 143 -17.99 14.50 3.96
CA PRO A 143 -18.09 15.72 4.76
C PRO A 143 -18.37 15.36 6.23
N GLU A 144 -17.96 16.24 7.15
CA GLU A 144 -18.22 16.07 8.60
C GLU A 144 -19.72 15.92 8.93
N ARG A 145 -20.58 16.48 8.09
CA ARG A 145 -22.03 16.29 8.13
C ARG A 145 -22.57 15.98 6.74
N ILE A 146 -23.30 14.87 6.64
CA ILE A 146 -24.17 14.57 5.51
C ILE A 146 -25.55 15.06 5.90
N THR A 147 -25.93 16.27 5.45
CA THR A 147 -27.33 16.69 5.50
C THR A 147 -28.11 15.84 4.50
N LYS A 148 -29.04 15.04 5.01
CA LYS A 148 -30.05 14.33 4.21
C LYS A 148 -31.01 15.32 3.57
#